data_AF-A0A3G4R967-F1
#
_entry.id   AF-A0A3G4R967-F1
#
_cell.length_a   1.000
_cell.length_b   1.000
_cell.length_c   1.000
_cell.angle_alpha   90.00
_cell.angle_beta   90.00
_cell.angle_gamma   90.00
#
_symmetry.space_group_name_H-M   'P 1'
#
loop_
_entity.id
_entity.type
_entity.pdbx_description
1 polymer ?
#
loop_
_entity_poly.entity_id
_entity_poly.type
_entity_poly.pdbx_seq_one_letter_code
_entity_poly.pdbx_strand_id
1 'polypeptide(L)'
;MTALSPFNVTLAEGIPHTYLSCNFFAGYLLPGLAQPGAKSPPRDKVVILGDGTAKAVFNKEDDIATYTIKAVDDPRTLNKILYVRPRNNTYSFNELVALWEKKIGKTLEKEYIPEAQILKNIQEAAPPTNVVMSIGHSVFVKGDQTNFDIEPSFGVEASELYPDVKYTTVDEYLNQFV
;
A
#
# COMPACT_ATOMS: atom_id res chain seq x y z
N MET A 1 20.08 18.40 19.16
CA MET A 1 19.24 17.24 19.57
C MET A 1 18.70 16.61 18.31
N THR A 2 19.31 15.53 17.85
CA THR A 2 18.72 14.67 16.83
C THR A 2 17.55 13.94 17.50
N ALA A 3 16.32 14.29 17.11
CA ALA A 3 15.16 13.50 17.51
C ALA A 3 15.39 12.07 17.01
N LEU A 4 15.60 11.14 17.94
CA LEU A 4 15.61 9.72 17.63
C LEU A 4 14.23 9.38 17.06
N SER A 5 14.18 8.66 15.93
CA SER A 5 12.89 8.20 15.42
C SER A 5 12.20 7.35 16.51
N PRO A 6 10.86 7.31 16.56
CA PRO A 6 10.14 6.57 17.60
C PRO A 6 10.58 5.09 17.71
N PHE A 7 11.01 4.50 16.58
CA PHE A 7 11.57 3.15 16.52
C PHE A 7 12.81 2.98 17.41
N ASN A 8 13.70 3.96 17.42
CA ASN A 8 14.92 3.90 18.20
C ASN A 8 14.66 4.00 19.71
N VAL A 9 13.55 4.61 20.14
CA VAL A 9 13.19 4.71 21.55
C VAL A 9 12.67 3.38 22.08
N THR A 10 11.74 2.73 21.38
CA THR A 10 11.21 1.42 21.81
C THR A 10 12.33 0.36 21.92
N LEU A 11 13.24 0.35 20.93
CA LEU A 11 14.38 -0.57 20.91
C LEU A 11 15.39 -0.27 22.02
N ALA A 12 15.70 1.01 22.27
CA ALA A 12 16.63 1.41 23.32
C ALA A 12 16.13 1.07 24.73
N GLU A 13 14.81 1.17 24.96
CA GLU A 13 14.18 0.89 26.25
C GLU A 13 13.86 -0.61 26.45
N GLY A 14 14.16 -1.47 25.47
CA GLY A 14 13.90 -2.91 25.57
C GLY A 14 12.42 -3.28 25.68
N ILE A 15 11.52 -2.42 25.18
CA ILE A 15 10.08 -2.63 25.27
C ILE A 15 9.66 -3.71 24.26
N PRO A 16 8.95 -4.78 24.69
CA PRO A 16 8.35 -5.75 23.79
C PRO A 16 7.44 -5.08 22.77
N HIS A 17 7.63 -5.37 21.48
CA HIS A 17 6.91 -4.69 20.41
C HIS A 17 6.61 -5.58 19.21
N THR A 18 5.65 -5.14 18.42
CA THR A 18 5.45 -5.58 17.04
C THR A 18 5.17 -4.34 16.20
N TYR A 19 5.93 -4.13 15.13
CA TYR A 19 5.66 -3.04 14.19
C TYR A 19 4.78 -3.56 13.05
N LEU A 20 3.58 -3.01 12.92
CA LEU A 20 2.68 -3.39 11.83
C LEU A 20 2.94 -2.53 10.59
N SER A 21 3.42 -3.17 9.51
CA SER A 21 3.52 -2.55 8.18
C SER A 21 2.35 -3.01 7.31
N CYS A 22 1.25 -2.26 7.38
CA CYS A 22 -0.03 -2.63 6.75
C CYS A 22 -0.20 -2.16 5.29
N ASN A 23 0.76 -1.40 4.77
CA ASN A 23 0.74 -0.81 3.43
C ASN A 23 -0.47 0.13 3.21
N PHE A 24 -1.12 0.10 2.04
CA PHE A 24 -2.23 1.00 1.76
C PHE A 24 -3.57 0.48 2.26
N PHE A 25 -4.36 1.38 2.84
CA PHE A 25 -5.76 1.16 3.13
C PHE A 25 -6.58 1.13 1.83
N ALA A 26 -7.28 0.02 1.61
CA ALA A 26 -8.14 -0.17 0.46
C ALA A 26 -9.25 0.89 0.42
N GLY A 27 -9.92 1.16 1.53
CA GLY A 27 -10.98 2.17 1.65
C GLY A 27 -10.55 3.59 1.38
N TYR A 28 -9.27 3.90 1.49
CA TYR A 28 -8.74 5.21 1.15
C TYR A 28 -8.39 5.34 -0.34
N LEU A 29 -7.73 4.33 -0.92
CA LEU A 29 -7.20 4.45 -2.29
C LEU A 29 -8.06 3.81 -3.37
N LEU A 30 -8.66 2.64 -3.14
CA LEU A 30 -9.39 1.92 -4.18
C LEU A 30 -10.68 2.61 -4.65
N PRO A 31 -11.46 3.33 -3.81
CA PRO A 31 -12.62 4.07 -4.29
C PRO A 31 -12.28 5.13 -5.34
N GLY A 32 -11.08 5.70 -5.34
CA GLY A 32 -10.63 6.62 -6.39
C GLY A 32 -9.68 5.97 -7.40
N LEU A 33 -9.42 4.67 -7.30
CA LEU A 33 -8.31 3.99 -8.00
C LEU A 33 -6.97 4.74 -7.87
N ALA A 34 -6.71 5.25 -6.66
CA ALA A 34 -5.58 6.12 -6.30
C ALA A 34 -5.43 7.38 -7.17
N GLN A 35 -6.51 7.83 -7.82
CA GLN A 35 -6.55 9.11 -8.54
C GLN A 35 -6.88 10.26 -7.59
N PRO A 36 -6.05 11.32 -7.53
CA PRO A 36 -6.33 12.47 -6.68
C PRO A 36 -7.71 13.08 -6.94
N GLY A 37 -8.52 13.22 -5.89
CA GLY A 37 -9.84 13.86 -5.95
C GLY A 37 -10.97 12.99 -6.53
N ALA A 38 -10.67 11.80 -7.05
CA ALA A 38 -11.69 10.87 -7.55
C ALA A 38 -12.47 10.24 -6.39
N LYS A 39 -13.81 10.24 -6.48
CA LYS A 39 -14.72 9.63 -5.50
C LYS A 39 -15.22 8.24 -5.91
N SER A 40 -14.99 7.86 -7.16
CA SER A 40 -15.30 6.57 -7.75
C SER A 40 -14.18 6.19 -8.72
N PRO A 41 -13.90 4.91 -8.98
CA PRO A 41 -12.87 4.53 -9.92
C PRO A 41 -13.17 5.13 -11.31
N PRO A 42 -12.18 5.72 -11.99
CA PRO A 42 -12.40 6.41 -13.25
C PRO A 42 -12.86 5.45 -14.35
N ARG A 43 -13.75 5.92 -15.23
CA ARG A 43 -14.29 5.13 -16.36
C ARG A 43 -13.87 5.63 -17.74
N ASP A 44 -13.12 6.71 -17.82
CA ASP A 44 -12.66 7.31 -19.08
C ASP A 44 -11.14 7.42 -19.17
N LYS A 45 -10.51 8.03 -18.18
CA LYS A 45 -9.07 8.31 -18.16
C LYS A 45 -8.46 8.02 -16.79
N VAL A 46 -7.23 7.54 -16.78
CA VAL A 46 -6.42 7.31 -15.57
C VAL A 46 -5.03 7.90 -15.73
N VAL A 47 -4.50 8.48 -14.65
CA VAL A 47 -3.13 8.95 -14.53
C VAL A 47 -2.31 7.90 -13.80
N ILE A 48 -1.15 7.56 -14.36
CA ILE A 48 -0.23 6.55 -13.87
C ILE A 48 1.10 7.24 -13.55
N LEU A 49 1.58 7.06 -12.32
CA LEU A 49 2.86 7.63 -11.89
C LEU A 49 4.01 6.73 -12.36
N GLY A 50 5.04 7.32 -12.96
CA GLY A 50 6.17 6.58 -13.53
C GLY A 50 5.73 5.73 -14.73
N ASP A 51 6.23 4.50 -14.81
CA ASP A 51 5.86 3.53 -15.85
C ASP A 51 4.73 2.57 -15.41
N GLY A 52 4.25 2.70 -14.17
CA GLY A 52 3.19 1.88 -13.59
C GLY A 52 3.58 0.42 -13.29
N THR A 53 4.88 0.08 -13.27
CA THR A 53 5.35 -1.29 -13.07
C THR A 53 5.65 -1.66 -11.61
N ALA A 54 6.01 -0.68 -10.77
CA ALA A 54 6.24 -0.88 -9.33
C ALA A 54 4.98 -1.43 -8.65
N LYS A 55 5.15 -2.40 -7.74
CA LYS A 55 4.04 -3.04 -7.03
C LYS A 55 3.66 -2.27 -5.76
N ALA A 56 2.36 -2.12 -5.57
CA ALA A 56 1.71 -1.60 -4.37
C ALA A 56 0.79 -2.67 -3.78
N VAL A 57 0.56 -2.59 -2.48
CA VAL A 57 -0.23 -3.53 -1.69
C VAL A 57 -1.40 -2.77 -1.06
N PHE A 58 -2.61 -3.25 -1.30
CA PHE A 58 -3.86 -2.63 -0.83
C PHE A 58 -4.64 -3.60 0.05
N ASN A 59 -4.81 -3.27 1.33
CA ASN A 59 -5.46 -4.14 2.29
C ASN A 59 -6.70 -3.47 2.87
N LYS A 60 -7.79 -4.23 3.01
CA LYS A 60 -9.00 -3.76 3.69
C LYS A 60 -8.71 -3.58 5.18
N GLU A 61 -9.24 -2.51 5.74
CA GLU A 61 -9.01 -2.08 7.11
C GLU A 61 -9.43 -3.15 8.13
N ASP A 62 -10.53 -3.87 7.88
CA ASP A 62 -10.99 -4.98 8.72
C ASP A 62 -9.98 -6.15 8.74
N ASP A 63 -9.33 -6.44 7.60
CA ASP A 63 -8.34 -7.50 7.50
C ASP A 63 -7.04 -7.10 8.21
N ILE A 64 -6.64 -5.83 8.08
CA ILE A 64 -5.52 -5.25 8.82
C ILE A 64 -5.77 -5.39 10.32
N ALA A 65 -6.97 -5.04 10.80
CA ALA A 65 -7.33 -5.20 12.20
C ALA A 65 -7.28 -6.68 12.64
N THR A 66 -7.77 -7.60 11.80
CA THR A 66 -7.73 -9.04 12.08
C THR A 66 -6.31 -9.56 12.26
N TYR A 67 -5.39 -9.23 11.33
CA TYR A 67 -3.98 -9.61 11.45
C TYR A 67 -3.30 -8.95 12.65
N THR A 68 -3.66 -7.71 12.97
CA THR A 68 -3.14 -7.00 14.14
C THR A 68 -3.49 -7.73 15.43
N ILE A 69 -4.75 -8.11 15.62
CA ILE A 69 -5.19 -8.80 16.84
C ILE A 69 -4.57 -10.20 16.95
N LYS A 70 -4.47 -10.94 15.85
CA LYS A 70 -3.80 -12.26 15.83
C LYS A 70 -2.33 -12.19 16.27
N ALA A 71 -1.68 -11.05 16.05
CA ALA A 71 -0.27 -10.85 16.35
C ALA A 71 0.04 -10.38 17.77
N VAL A 72 -0.96 -10.01 18.58
CA VAL A 72 -0.73 -9.41 19.90
C VAL A 72 0.00 -10.39 20.84
N ASP A 73 -0.48 -11.62 20.93
CA ASP A 73 0.04 -12.64 21.85
C ASP A 73 0.84 -13.74 21.12
N ASP A 74 1.12 -13.56 19.82
CA ASP A 74 1.90 -14.53 19.05
C ASP A 74 3.40 -14.35 19.32
N PRO A 75 4.09 -15.32 19.94
CA PRO A 75 5.53 -15.18 20.20
C PRO A 75 6.37 -15.05 18.92
N ARG A 76 5.82 -15.42 17.75
CA ARG A 76 6.49 -15.30 16.44
C ARG A 76 6.58 -13.84 15.96
N THR A 77 5.77 -12.93 16.51
CA THR A 77 5.76 -11.50 16.17
C THR A 77 6.46 -10.61 17.21
N LEU A 78 6.91 -11.20 18.32
CA LEU A 78 7.64 -10.50 19.38
C LEU A 78 8.96 -9.92 18.84
N ASN A 79 9.12 -8.61 18.99
CA ASN A 79 10.26 -7.82 18.50
C ASN A 79 10.48 -7.97 16.99
N LYS A 80 9.37 -8.05 16.22
CA LYS A 80 9.37 -8.18 14.75
C LYS A 80 8.57 -7.06 14.08
N ILE A 81 8.81 -6.90 12.79
CA ILE A 81 7.91 -6.22 11.87
C ILE A 81 6.94 -7.25 11.29
N LEU A 82 5.64 -7.04 11.46
CA LEU A 82 4.60 -7.81 10.77
C LEU A 82 4.19 -7.06 9.50
N TYR A 83 4.52 -7.63 8.34
CA TYR A 83 4.15 -7.10 7.04
C TYR A 83 2.82 -7.71 6.59
N VAL A 84 1.89 -6.89 6.12
CA VAL A 84 0.64 -7.37 5.50
C VAL A 84 0.80 -7.22 3.98
N ARG A 85 1.36 -8.23 3.32
CA ARG A 85 1.64 -8.26 1.87
C ARG A 85 1.03 -9.47 1.16
N PRO A 86 -0.28 -9.73 1.31
CA PRO A 86 -0.91 -10.88 0.68
C PRO A 86 -0.81 -10.80 -0.84
N ARG A 87 -0.41 -11.90 -1.48
CA ARG A 87 -0.12 -11.97 -2.92
C ARG A 87 -1.26 -11.44 -3.80
N ASN A 88 -2.51 -11.75 -3.46
CA ASN A 88 -3.68 -11.35 -4.26
C ASN A 88 -4.08 -9.87 -4.11
N ASN A 89 -3.37 -9.11 -3.26
CA ASN A 89 -3.55 -7.67 -3.07
C ASN A 89 -2.34 -6.85 -3.52
N THR A 90 -1.33 -7.51 -4.09
CA THR A 90 -0.10 -6.89 -4.58
C THR A 90 -0.20 -6.71 -6.09
N TYR A 91 -0.34 -5.46 -6.53
CA TYR A 91 -0.54 -5.10 -7.94
C TYR A 91 0.44 -4.03 -8.38
N SER A 92 0.91 -4.10 -9.62
CA SER A 92 1.41 -2.88 -10.26
C SER A 92 0.24 -1.98 -10.62
N PHE A 93 0.49 -0.69 -10.83
CA PHE A 93 -0.59 0.21 -11.24
C PHE A 93 -1.19 -0.21 -12.59
N ASN A 94 -0.36 -0.70 -13.51
CA ASN A 94 -0.82 -1.23 -14.80
C ASN A 94 -1.75 -2.44 -14.63
N GLU A 95 -1.44 -3.36 -13.72
CA GLU A 95 -2.30 -4.51 -13.43
C GLU A 95 -3.60 -4.10 -12.74
N LEU A 96 -3.55 -3.12 -11.84
CA LEU A 96 -4.74 -2.58 -11.18
C LEU A 96 -5.69 -1.94 -12.20
N VAL A 97 -5.15 -1.16 -13.15
CA VAL A 97 -5.91 -0.59 -14.26
C VAL A 97 -6.48 -1.69 -15.14
N ALA A 98 -5.69 -2.70 -15.54
CA ALA A 98 -6.17 -3.81 -16.36
C ALA A 98 -7.29 -4.61 -15.68
N LEU A 99 -7.17 -4.83 -14.36
CA LEU A 99 -8.22 -5.45 -13.54
C LEU A 99 -9.50 -4.62 -13.58
N TRP A 100 -9.39 -3.30 -13.43
CA TRP A 100 -10.54 -2.41 -13.48
C TRP A 100 -11.19 -2.35 -14.89
N GLU A 101 -10.40 -2.22 -15.95
CA GLU A 101 -10.85 -2.25 -17.35
C GLU A 101 -11.64 -3.53 -17.67
N LYS A 102 -11.14 -4.69 -17.18
CA LYS A 102 -11.83 -5.97 -17.31
C LYS A 102 -13.20 -5.95 -16.64
N LYS A 103 -13.32 -5.33 -15.46
CA LYS A 103 -14.59 -5.25 -14.71
C LYS A 103 -15.62 -4.36 -15.40
N ILE A 104 -15.19 -3.22 -15.95
CA ILE A 104 -16.10 -2.28 -16.62
C ILE A 104 -16.30 -2.56 -18.12
N GLY A 105 -15.60 -3.54 -18.68
CA GLY A 105 -15.68 -3.90 -20.10
C GLY A 105 -15.22 -2.78 -21.04
N LYS A 106 -14.32 -1.90 -20.58
CA LYS A 106 -13.87 -0.71 -21.32
C LYS A 106 -12.41 -0.42 -21.07
N THR A 107 -11.67 -0.11 -22.13
CA THR A 107 -10.30 0.41 -22.06
C THR A 107 -10.31 1.89 -21.70
N LEU A 108 -9.48 2.28 -20.73
CA LEU A 108 -9.25 3.66 -20.30
C LEU A 108 -8.13 4.31 -21.11
N GLU A 109 -8.27 5.62 -21.35
CA GLU A 109 -7.14 6.47 -21.72
C GLU A 109 -6.13 6.49 -20.57
N LYS A 110 -4.85 6.30 -20.87
CA LYS A 110 -3.78 6.22 -19.86
C LYS A 110 -2.80 7.36 -20.10
N GLU A 111 -2.58 8.16 -19.07
CA GLU A 111 -1.55 9.19 -19.05
C GLU A 111 -0.45 8.80 -18.06
N TYR A 112 0.78 8.68 -18.54
CA TYR A 112 1.93 8.36 -17.70
C TYR A 112 2.69 9.65 -17.35
N ILE A 113 2.95 9.86 -16.06
CA ILE A 113 3.69 11.03 -15.57
C ILE A 113 5.12 10.59 -15.22
N PRO A 114 6.15 11.07 -15.93
CA PRO A 114 7.54 10.73 -15.64
C PRO A 114 7.96 11.18 -14.24
N GLU A 115 8.88 10.43 -13.60
CA GLU A 115 9.36 10.73 -12.24
C GLU A 115 9.84 12.18 -12.08
N ALA A 116 10.57 12.72 -13.06
CA ALA A 116 11.06 14.10 -13.01
C ALA A 116 9.92 15.12 -12.88
N GLN A 117 8.78 14.89 -13.56
CA GLN A 117 7.60 15.74 -13.44
C GLN A 117 6.89 15.54 -12.10
N ILE A 118 6.85 14.31 -11.57
CA ILE A 118 6.30 14.03 -10.24
C ILE A 118 7.08 14.78 -9.16
N LEU A 119 8.42 14.71 -9.20
CA LEU A 119 9.28 15.41 -8.23
C LEU A 119 9.10 16.93 -8.30
N LYS A 120 8.97 17.49 -9.51
CA LYS A 120 8.64 18.91 -9.69
C LYS A 120 7.28 19.26 -9.08
N ASN A 121 6.24 18.47 -9.36
CA ASN A 121 4.91 18.69 -8.80
C ASN A 121 4.91 18.65 -7.26
N ILE A 122 5.68 17.74 -6.65
CA ILE A 122 5.85 17.66 -5.19
C ILE A 122 6.47 18.93 -4.62
N GLN A 123 7.50 19.48 -5.28
CA GLN A 123 8.18 20.70 -4.83
C GLN A 123 7.28 21.94 -4.93
N GLU A 124 6.40 21.99 -5.93
CA GLU A 124 5.51 23.12 -6.19
C GLU A 124 4.21 23.06 -5.36
N ALA A 125 3.80 21.87 -4.90
CA ALA A 125 2.57 21.69 -4.15
C ALA A 125 2.66 22.20 -2.71
N ALA A 126 1.60 22.83 -2.22
CA ALA A 126 1.47 23.22 -0.81
C ALA A 126 1.13 22.01 0.09
N PRO A 127 1.51 22.03 1.38
CA PRO A 127 1.00 21.06 2.35
C PRO A 127 -0.53 21.13 2.51
N PRO A 128 -1.23 20.00 2.68
CA PRO A 128 -0.70 18.63 2.79
C PRO A 128 -0.53 17.88 1.46
N THR A 129 -0.85 18.51 0.32
CA THR A 129 -0.87 17.87 -1.00
C THR A 129 0.51 17.32 -1.40
N ASN A 130 1.59 18.05 -1.13
CA ASN A 130 2.94 17.57 -1.40
C ASN A 130 3.30 16.28 -0.65
N VAL A 131 2.79 16.08 0.57
CA VAL A 131 2.99 14.86 1.36
C VAL A 131 2.29 13.68 0.70
N VAL A 132 1.02 13.85 0.30
CA VAL A 132 0.27 12.81 -0.40
C VAL A 132 0.95 12.42 -1.73
N MET A 133 1.42 13.41 -2.48
CA MET A 133 2.17 13.15 -3.73
C MET A 133 3.50 12.43 -3.46
N SER A 134 4.21 12.77 -2.38
CA SER A 134 5.46 12.11 -1.98
C SER A 134 5.23 10.65 -1.59
N ILE A 135 4.15 10.35 -0.89
CA ILE A 135 3.74 8.96 -0.57
C ILE A 135 3.42 8.21 -1.86
N GLY A 136 2.67 8.83 -2.78
CA GLY A 136 2.39 8.25 -4.10
C GLY A 136 3.67 7.95 -4.90
N HIS A 137 4.65 8.85 -4.88
CA HIS A 137 5.95 8.66 -5.53
C HIS A 137 6.74 7.50 -4.90
N SER A 138 6.86 7.47 -3.57
CA SER A 138 7.54 6.40 -2.82
C SER A 138 6.97 5.03 -3.17
N VAL A 139 5.64 4.89 -3.26
CA VAL A 139 5.03 3.58 -3.53
C VAL A 139 4.95 3.26 -5.02
N PHE A 140 4.40 4.16 -5.84
CA PHE A 140 4.11 3.86 -7.25
C PHE A 140 5.30 4.05 -8.19
N VAL A 141 6.37 4.70 -7.74
CA VAL A 141 7.60 4.89 -8.55
C VAL A 141 8.80 4.19 -7.92
N LYS A 142 9.06 4.40 -6.62
CA LYS A 142 10.18 3.73 -5.95
C LYS A 142 9.88 2.30 -5.51
N GLY A 143 8.60 1.93 -5.40
CA GLY A 143 8.19 0.59 -5.02
C GLY A 143 8.50 0.26 -3.57
N ASP A 144 8.53 1.24 -2.66
CA ASP A 144 9.00 1.05 -1.26
C ASP A 144 8.16 0.06 -0.45
N GLN A 145 6.99 -0.36 -0.95
CA GLN A 145 6.21 -1.45 -0.36
C GLN A 145 6.68 -2.85 -0.78
N THR A 146 7.52 -3.00 -1.80
CA THR A 146 7.86 -4.30 -2.40
C THR A 146 9.27 -4.41 -2.97
N ASN A 147 10.08 -3.34 -2.92
CA ASN A 147 11.45 -3.31 -3.45
C ASN A 147 12.50 -3.98 -2.54
N PHE A 148 12.06 -4.79 -1.59
CA PHE A 148 12.90 -5.55 -0.68
C PHE A 148 12.24 -6.86 -0.26
N ASP A 149 13.07 -7.86 0.04
CA ASP A 149 12.65 -9.13 0.62
C ASP A 149 12.47 -9.01 2.15
N ILE A 150 11.46 -9.69 2.69
CA ILE A 150 11.25 -9.74 4.13
C ILE A 150 12.26 -10.73 4.73
N GLU A 151 13.21 -10.21 5.49
CA GLU A 151 14.18 -11.04 6.20
C GLU A 151 13.55 -11.67 7.46
N PRO A 152 13.54 -13.01 7.59
CA PRO A 152 12.92 -13.69 8.74
C PRO A 152 13.52 -13.30 10.10
N SER A 153 14.76 -12.80 10.09
CA SER A 153 15.47 -12.36 11.30
C SER A 153 14.82 -11.15 11.99
N PHE A 154 14.11 -10.30 11.26
CA PHE A 154 13.44 -9.12 11.82
C PHE A 154 11.99 -8.91 11.35
N GLY A 155 11.54 -9.63 10.32
CA GLY A 155 10.21 -9.50 9.74
C GLY A 155 9.50 -10.82 9.51
N VAL A 156 8.17 -10.78 9.51
CA VAL A 156 7.29 -11.89 9.15
C VAL A 156 6.12 -11.38 8.30
N GLU A 157 5.60 -12.21 7.39
CA GLU A 157 4.45 -11.88 6.55
C GLU A 157 3.15 -12.44 7.14
N ALA A 158 2.11 -11.62 7.23
CA ALA A 158 0.90 -11.93 7.97
C ALA A 158 0.05 -13.04 7.33
N SER A 159 -0.09 -13.06 6.01
CA SER A 159 -0.87 -14.08 5.31
C SER A 159 -0.19 -15.46 5.30
N GLU A 160 1.15 -15.50 5.37
CA GLU A 160 1.91 -16.73 5.60
C GLU A 160 1.79 -17.22 7.05
N LEU A 161 1.82 -16.29 8.02
CA LEU A 161 1.77 -16.61 9.45
C LEU A 161 0.37 -17.06 9.92
N TYR A 162 -0.67 -16.52 9.27
CA TYR A 162 -2.08 -16.75 9.58
C TYR A 162 -2.87 -17.14 8.31
N PRO A 163 -2.60 -18.31 7.72
CA PRO A 163 -3.23 -18.74 6.46
C PRO A 163 -4.74 -19.04 6.59
N ASP A 164 -5.26 -19.09 7.82
CA ASP A 164 -6.68 -19.24 8.12
C ASP A 164 -7.49 -17.96 7.91
N VAL A 165 -6.83 -16.79 7.85
CA VAL A 165 -7.48 -15.50 7.62
C VAL A 165 -7.90 -15.38 6.16
N LYS A 166 -9.22 -15.32 5.93
CA LYS A 166 -9.80 -15.02 4.62
C LYS A 166 -9.86 -13.52 4.42
N TYR A 167 -8.77 -12.94 3.91
CA TYR A 167 -8.71 -11.51 3.59
C TYR A 167 -9.51 -11.18 2.33
N THR A 168 -10.00 -9.95 2.24
CA THR A 168 -10.68 -9.39 1.08
C THR A 168 -9.66 -9.08 -0.01
N THR A 169 -9.86 -9.64 -1.20
CA THR A 169 -9.00 -9.34 -2.34
C THR A 169 -9.31 -7.98 -2.96
N VAL A 170 -8.34 -7.36 -3.65
CA VAL A 170 -8.60 -6.14 -4.46
C VAL A 170 -9.67 -6.40 -5.53
N ASP A 171 -9.67 -7.59 -6.13
CA ASP A 171 -10.67 -8.01 -7.12
C ASP A 171 -12.09 -8.00 -6.51
N GLU A 172 -12.27 -8.63 -5.35
CA GLU A 172 -13.54 -8.62 -4.61
C GLU A 172 -13.93 -7.20 -4.19
N TYR A 173 -12.97 -6.43 -3.65
CA TYR A 173 -13.22 -5.06 -3.19
C TYR A 173 -13.73 -4.15 -4.33
N LEU A 174 -13.18 -4.28 -5.53
CA LEU A 174 -13.58 -3.44 -6.67
C LEU A 174 -14.96 -3.80 -7.23
N ASN A 175 -15.51 -4.98 -6.94
CA ASN A 175 -16.85 -5.37 -7.42
C ASN A 175 -17.97 -4.43 -6.95
N GLN A 176 -17.79 -3.76 -5.81
CA GLN A 176 -18.79 -2.82 -5.28
C GLN A 176 -18.94 -1.55 -6.12
N PHE A 177 -18.02 -1.28 -7.06
CA PHE A 177 -18.05 -0.07 -7.90
C PHE A 177 -18.47 -0.33 -9.34
N VAL A 178 -18.65 -1.59 -9.74
CA VAL A 178 -18.96 -1.99 -11.13
C VAL A 178 -20.36 -1.53 -11.51
#